data_AF-A0AAV1IGX6-F1
#
_entry.id   AF-A0AAV1IGX6-F1
#
_cell.length_a   1.000
_cell.length_b   1.000
_cell.length_c   1.000
_cell.angle_alpha   90.00
_cell.angle_beta   90.00
_cell.angle_gamma   90.00
#
_symmetry.space_group_name_H-M   'P 1'
#
loop_
_entity.id
_entity.type
_entity.pdbx_description
1 polymer ?
#
loop_
_entity_poly.entity_id
_entity_poly.type
_entity_poly.pdbx_seq_one_letter_code
_entity_poly.pdbx_strand_id
1 'polypeptide(L)'
;MAAVTERGKQLLSVAPMMDWTDMHYRQLARLISRHTWLYTEMVVDMTILHSPYTDRHLYFPAEQHPIVCQLGGSNPEKLAAAARVVASYGYDEINLNCGCPSDRVAGAGCFGASLMLQPEAVGDACRAMREAASTDVTVKCRLGVDDVDSYEELCRFIRSVSERSGVKHFVVHARKCILAGLSPAQNRTIPPLRREWVWALGRDFPELNFSLNGVVQDCHEAAAALQHSQEGAHVHGVMIGRAAYHGPWACLGNADRAVFGAAANVAANRREVLARYGDYGDAILGRFGVKEDGNKIPNVRAVIKPLIGLFYGEAGGRRWRNAIDQALLRKPATVSEVIHEAMKVVPDRVLDAPPPQLEALPDFTLPEALPQPHGALACSGLQLVTEAAMLISARREPGVANSEAGLTGQHEPSTAPRALDTTMATGKLSPTMQQGAGIAAVADGAAGGAAGPAETKRMCLKSDDDSATAAAQQSGTAGESLEVDASAEPLPQATSHLMTADQCLKTEPERAEGQHAFVQQRRQLISA
;
A
#
# COMPACT_ATOMS: atom_id res chain seq x y z
N MET A 1 0.21 -27.20 22.17
CA MET A 1 0.83 -25.93 22.58
C MET A 1 2.29 -25.94 22.19
N ALA A 2 2.65 -25.28 21.07
CA ALA A 2 4.00 -24.80 20.73
C ALA A 2 3.94 -24.25 19.30
N ALA A 3 3.74 -22.93 19.18
CA ALA A 3 4.06 -22.06 18.03
C ALA A 3 3.22 -20.77 18.09
N VAL A 4 3.10 -20.15 19.27
CA VAL A 4 3.01 -18.68 19.29
C VAL A 4 4.45 -18.23 19.24
N THR A 5 5.07 -18.39 18.08
CA THR A 5 6.42 -17.90 17.80
C THR A 5 6.39 -16.40 18.09
N GLU A 6 7.23 -15.99 19.03
CA GLU A 6 7.49 -14.61 19.44
C GLU A 6 7.35 -13.67 18.24
N ARG A 7 6.23 -12.94 18.16
CA ARG A 7 5.94 -12.09 17.00
C ARG A 7 6.97 -10.95 16.99
N GLY A 8 7.98 -11.09 16.14
CA GLY A 8 9.07 -10.13 16.02
C GLY A 8 8.55 -8.76 15.60
N LYS A 9 9.25 -7.69 16.00
CA LYS A 9 8.92 -6.31 15.62
C LYS A 9 8.89 -6.17 14.08
N GLN A 10 8.00 -5.32 13.56
CA GLN A 10 7.90 -5.02 12.12
C GLN A 10 9.04 -4.08 11.66
N LEU A 11 10.29 -4.52 11.86
CA LEU A 11 11.51 -3.75 11.53
C LEU A 11 11.66 -3.54 10.02
N LEU A 12 11.35 -4.57 9.22
CA LEU A 12 11.33 -4.50 7.77
C LEU A 12 10.04 -5.11 7.22
N SER A 13 9.43 -4.42 6.26
CA SER A 13 8.24 -4.88 5.54
C SER A 13 8.33 -4.62 4.04
N VAL A 14 7.64 -5.44 3.25
CA VAL A 14 7.38 -5.16 1.84
C VAL A 14 6.04 -4.45 1.69
N ALA A 15 6.02 -3.36 0.93
CA ALA A 15 4.83 -2.53 0.77
C ALA A 15 3.68 -3.26 0.05
N PRO A 16 2.42 -2.96 0.40
CA PRO A 16 1.26 -3.41 -0.38
C PRO A 16 1.27 -2.74 -1.75
N MET A 17 1.32 -3.54 -2.82
CA MET A 17 1.41 -3.07 -4.20
C MET A 17 0.46 -3.87 -5.09
N MET A 18 -0.59 -3.21 -5.59
CA MET A 18 -1.56 -3.80 -6.52
C MET A 18 -0.86 -4.45 -7.73
N ASP A 19 -1.35 -5.62 -8.10
CA ASP A 19 -0.84 -6.53 -9.12
C ASP A 19 0.60 -7.04 -8.88
N TRP A 20 1.23 -6.73 -7.75
CA TRP A 20 2.65 -7.02 -7.50
C TRP A 20 2.82 -7.91 -6.27
N THR A 21 2.30 -7.52 -5.10
CA THR A 21 2.40 -8.30 -3.86
C THR A 21 1.28 -9.33 -3.72
N ASP A 22 1.01 -10.06 -4.80
CA ASP A 22 0.10 -11.20 -4.77
C ASP A 22 0.66 -12.35 -3.90
N MET A 23 -0.13 -13.40 -3.70
CA MET A 23 0.29 -14.56 -2.88
C MET A 23 1.57 -15.21 -3.43
N HIS A 24 1.79 -15.18 -4.74
CA HIS A 24 2.94 -15.82 -5.38
C HIS A 24 4.21 -15.02 -5.13
N TYR A 25 4.16 -13.69 -5.26
CA TYR A 25 5.28 -12.84 -4.89
C TYR A 25 5.61 -12.93 -3.39
N ARG A 26 4.59 -12.95 -2.52
CA ARG A 26 4.84 -13.11 -1.07
C ARG A 26 5.53 -14.43 -0.76
N GLN A 27 5.21 -15.50 -1.50
CA GLN A 27 5.94 -16.77 -1.36
C GLN A 27 7.41 -16.62 -1.77
N LEU A 28 7.68 -15.95 -2.90
CA LEU A 28 9.07 -15.68 -3.33
C LEU A 28 9.82 -14.87 -2.25
N ALA A 29 9.22 -13.80 -1.74
CA ALA A 29 9.82 -12.96 -0.71
C ALA A 29 10.11 -13.75 0.57
N ARG A 30 9.21 -14.66 0.98
CA ARG A 30 9.41 -15.53 2.15
C ARG A 30 10.55 -16.54 1.98
N LEU A 31 10.77 -17.04 0.76
CA LEU A 31 11.93 -17.89 0.45
C LEU A 31 13.27 -17.13 0.49
N ILE A 32 13.22 -15.81 0.38
CA ILE A 32 14.41 -14.93 0.42
C ILE A 32 14.67 -14.43 1.86
N SER A 33 13.62 -14.13 2.63
CA SER A 33 13.69 -13.65 4.01
C SER A 33 12.60 -14.26 4.89
N ARG A 34 12.96 -14.79 6.06
CA ARG A 34 12.03 -15.43 7.00
C ARG A 34 11.34 -14.40 7.91
N HIS A 35 11.98 -13.27 8.15
CA HIS A 35 11.51 -12.30 9.16
C HIS A 35 10.86 -11.05 8.57
N THR A 36 11.11 -10.74 7.30
CA THR A 36 10.46 -9.61 6.62
C THR A 36 8.95 -9.79 6.65
N TRP A 37 8.23 -8.75 7.08
CA TRP A 37 6.77 -8.73 7.10
C TRP A 37 6.22 -8.48 5.70
N LEU A 38 5.21 -9.26 5.32
CA LEU A 38 4.66 -9.24 3.98
C LEU A 38 3.26 -8.64 3.99
N TYR A 39 3.01 -7.63 3.17
CA TYR A 39 1.68 -7.07 2.99
C TYR A 39 1.00 -7.67 1.76
N THR A 40 -0.30 -7.92 1.86
CA THR A 40 -1.12 -8.25 0.69
C THR A 40 -1.18 -7.07 -0.28
N GLU A 41 -1.72 -7.30 -1.47
CA GLU A 41 -2.36 -6.20 -2.21
C GLU A 41 -3.47 -5.57 -1.37
N MET A 42 -3.88 -4.34 -1.71
CA MET A 42 -5.06 -3.73 -1.07
C MET A 42 -6.32 -4.50 -1.50
N VAL A 43 -7.04 -5.06 -0.54
CA VAL A 43 -8.32 -5.74 -0.76
C VAL A 43 -9.46 -4.82 -0.32
N VAL A 44 -10.40 -4.54 -1.21
CA VAL A 44 -11.54 -3.68 -0.87
C VAL A 44 -12.50 -4.46 0.04
N ASP A 45 -12.98 -3.83 1.11
CA ASP A 45 -13.93 -4.41 2.07
C ASP A 45 -15.15 -5.04 1.38
N MET A 46 -15.74 -4.34 0.42
CA MET A 46 -16.88 -4.80 -0.35
C MET A 46 -16.58 -6.03 -1.21
N THR A 47 -15.33 -6.18 -1.68
CA THR A 47 -14.91 -7.40 -2.39
C THR A 47 -14.95 -8.60 -1.45
N ILE A 48 -14.52 -8.45 -0.20
CA ILE A 48 -14.54 -9.53 0.80
C ILE A 48 -15.98 -9.91 1.14
N LEU A 49 -16.86 -8.92 1.30
CA LEU A 49 -18.23 -9.12 1.74
C LEU A 49 -19.17 -9.69 0.66
N HIS A 50 -18.93 -9.39 -0.61
CA HIS A 50 -19.87 -9.74 -1.69
C HIS A 50 -19.31 -10.72 -2.72
N SER A 51 -18.00 -10.95 -2.76
CA SER A 51 -17.43 -11.91 -3.70
C SER A 51 -17.71 -13.35 -3.22
N PRO A 52 -18.22 -14.24 -4.07
CA PRO A 52 -18.27 -15.67 -3.75
C PRO A 52 -16.87 -16.32 -3.79
N TYR A 53 -15.83 -15.57 -4.19
CA TYR A 53 -14.46 -16.04 -4.36
C TYR A 53 -13.50 -15.46 -3.31
N THR A 54 -13.96 -15.26 -2.07
CA THR A 54 -13.14 -14.65 -1.00
C THR A 54 -11.80 -15.34 -0.78
N ASP A 55 -11.74 -16.67 -0.87
CA ASP A 55 -10.49 -17.44 -0.78
C ASP A 55 -9.44 -16.98 -1.81
N ARG A 56 -9.85 -16.56 -3.01
CA ARG A 56 -8.93 -16.05 -4.04
C ARG A 56 -8.21 -14.77 -3.62
N HIS A 57 -8.82 -14.00 -2.72
CA HIS A 57 -8.29 -12.73 -2.23
C HIS A 57 -7.55 -12.87 -0.90
N LEU A 58 -7.98 -13.79 -0.03
CA LEU A 58 -7.51 -13.88 1.36
C LEU A 58 -6.71 -15.14 1.69
N TYR A 59 -6.73 -16.17 0.85
CA TYR A 59 -5.92 -17.36 1.13
C TYR A 59 -4.42 -17.06 1.02
N PHE A 60 -3.65 -17.66 1.94
CA PHE A 60 -2.19 -17.71 1.88
C PHE A 60 -1.66 -19.02 2.52
N PRO A 61 -0.50 -19.55 2.07
CA PRO A 61 0.20 -20.64 2.73
C PRO A 61 0.76 -20.21 4.09
N ALA A 62 0.75 -21.12 5.09
CA ALA A 62 1.16 -20.82 6.46
C ALA A 62 2.60 -20.30 6.57
N GLU A 63 3.48 -20.65 5.62
CA GLU A 63 4.87 -20.17 5.58
C GLU A 63 4.95 -18.65 5.43
N GLN A 64 3.92 -17.97 4.92
CA GLN A 64 3.95 -16.52 4.67
C GLN A 64 3.94 -15.67 5.94
N HIS A 65 3.69 -16.24 7.12
CA HIS A 65 3.82 -15.50 8.38
C HIS A 65 5.26 -14.96 8.59
N PRO A 66 5.43 -13.74 9.13
CA PRO A 66 4.38 -12.77 9.47
C PRO A 66 3.80 -12.05 8.23
N ILE A 67 2.47 -11.89 8.20
CA ILE A 67 1.71 -11.34 7.06
C ILE A 67 0.60 -10.38 7.50
N VAL A 68 0.45 -9.29 6.74
CA VAL A 68 -0.54 -8.22 6.96
C VAL A 68 -1.55 -8.18 5.81
N CYS A 69 -2.84 -8.17 6.12
CA CYS A 69 -3.88 -7.89 5.14
C CYS A 69 -4.15 -6.39 5.10
N GLN A 70 -3.97 -5.75 3.94
CA GLN A 70 -4.35 -4.35 3.77
C GLN A 70 -5.79 -4.23 3.23
N LEU A 71 -6.65 -3.54 3.97
CA LEU A 71 -8.02 -3.21 3.58
C LEU A 71 -8.14 -1.81 2.96
N GLY A 72 -8.98 -1.72 1.93
CA GLY A 72 -9.49 -0.44 1.40
C GLY A 72 -10.99 -0.33 1.67
N GLY A 73 -11.41 0.78 2.26
CA GLY A 73 -12.82 1.04 2.59
C GLY A 73 -12.93 2.30 3.45
N SER A 74 -14.16 2.74 3.71
CA SER A 74 -14.40 3.98 4.48
C SER A 74 -15.62 3.92 5.40
N ASN A 75 -16.48 2.91 5.25
CA ASN A 75 -17.62 2.72 6.11
C ASN A 75 -17.24 1.82 7.31
N PRO A 76 -17.39 2.28 8.57
CA PRO A 76 -16.98 1.51 9.73
C PRO A 76 -17.62 0.13 9.86
N GLU A 77 -18.92 -0.01 9.56
CA GLU A 77 -19.64 -1.28 9.68
C GLU A 77 -19.15 -2.32 8.67
N LYS A 78 -18.93 -1.88 7.42
CA LYS A 78 -18.40 -2.74 6.35
C LYS A 78 -16.96 -3.14 6.62
N LEU A 79 -16.12 -2.21 7.08
CA LEU A 79 -14.75 -2.50 7.46
C LEU A 79 -14.68 -3.45 8.65
N ALA A 80 -15.54 -3.30 9.66
CA ALA A 80 -15.65 -4.22 10.79
C ALA A 80 -16.08 -5.64 10.35
N ALA A 81 -17.04 -5.75 9.44
CA ALA A 81 -17.44 -7.03 8.87
C ALA A 81 -16.31 -7.68 8.05
N ALA A 82 -15.61 -6.90 7.21
CA ALA A 82 -14.47 -7.38 6.44
C ALA A 82 -13.31 -7.81 7.36
N ALA A 83 -13.02 -7.04 8.41
CA ALA A 83 -11.96 -7.35 9.38
C ALA A 83 -12.22 -8.68 10.10
N ARG A 84 -13.48 -8.99 10.46
CA ARG A 84 -13.85 -10.32 11.00
C ARG A 84 -13.53 -11.46 10.04
N VAL A 85 -13.87 -11.28 8.77
CA VAL A 85 -13.55 -12.28 7.75
C VAL A 85 -12.04 -12.43 7.62
N VAL A 86 -11.29 -11.34 7.47
CA VAL A 86 -9.82 -11.35 7.39
C VAL A 86 -9.19 -12.06 8.60
N ALA A 87 -9.59 -11.70 9.82
CA ALA A 87 -9.06 -12.34 11.03
C ALA A 87 -9.29 -13.86 11.05
N SER A 88 -10.38 -14.36 10.46
CA SER A 88 -10.65 -15.80 10.37
C SER A 88 -9.68 -16.57 9.45
N TYR A 89 -8.96 -15.89 8.55
CA TYR A 89 -7.89 -16.47 7.72
C TYR A 89 -6.55 -16.52 8.46
N GLY A 90 -6.46 -15.92 9.66
CA GLY A 90 -5.28 -16.00 10.52
C GLY A 90 -4.20 -14.95 10.23
N TYR A 91 -4.50 -13.85 9.54
CA TYR A 91 -3.54 -12.75 9.37
C TYR A 91 -3.01 -12.22 10.72
N ASP A 92 -1.72 -11.86 10.75
CA ASP A 92 -1.07 -11.34 11.97
C ASP A 92 -1.50 -9.91 12.30
N GLU A 93 -1.84 -9.14 11.28
CA GLU A 93 -2.22 -7.74 11.38
C GLU A 93 -3.20 -7.35 10.25
N ILE A 94 -4.06 -6.37 10.52
CA ILE A 94 -4.93 -5.75 9.52
C ILE A 94 -4.53 -4.29 9.36
N ASN A 95 -4.20 -3.86 8.14
CA ASN A 95 -3.79 -2.48 7.85
C ASN A 95 -4.87 -1.74 7.07
N LEU A 96 -5.26 -0.53 7.50
CA LEU A 96 -6.17 0.33 6.73
C LEU A 96 -5.37 1.23 5.77
N ASN A 97 -5.76 1.21 4.49
CA ASN A 97 -5.17 2.07 3.46
C ASN A 97 -5.74 3.49 3.51
N CYS A 98 -4.91 4.44 3.93
CA CYS A 98 -5.17 5.88 3.89
C CYS A 98 -4.17 6.61 2.97
N GLY A 99 -3.67 5.97 1.89
CA GLY A 99 -2.56 6.50 1.09
C GLY A 99 -2.64 6.29 -0.42
N CYS A 100 -3.59 5.49 -0.91
CA CYS A 100 -3.78 5.25 -2.34
C CYS A 100 -4.31 6.52 -3.04
N PRO A 101 -3.67 7.00 -4.12
CA PRO A 101 -4.11 8.17 -4.88
C PRO A 101 -5.20 7.86 -5.92
N SER A 102 -5.80 6.66 -5.93
CA SER A 102 -6.59 6.21 -7.08
C SER A 102 -7.98 6.86 -7.17
N ASP A 103 -8.25 7.50 -8.30
CA ASP A 103 -9.58 8.01 -8.71
C ASP A 103 -10.63 6.91 -8.94
N ARG A 104 -10.25 5.63 -8.95
CA ARG A 104 -11.16 4.49 -9.17
C ARG A 104 -12.19 4.30 -8.05
N VAL A 105 -12.19 5.19 -7.07
CA VAL A 105 -13.13 5.25 -5.95
C VAL A 105 -13.90 6.58 -5.94
N ALA A 106 -14.08 7.23 -7.10
CA ALA A 106 -15.02 8.34 -7.23
C ALA A 106 -16.47 7.80 -7.22
N GLY A 107 -17.22 8.10 -6.16
CA GLY A 107 -18.55 7.57 -5.88
C GLY A 107 -18.71 7.22 -4.41
N ALA A 108 -19.92 6.81 -3.98
CA ALA A 108 -20.33 6.59 -2.58
C ALA A 108 -19.47 5.53 -1.83
N GLY A 109 -18.24 5.89 -1.46
CA GLY A 109 -17.25 5.01 -0.84
C GLY A 109 -15.79 5.51 -0.88
N CYS A 110 -15.52 6.82 -1.03
CA CYS A 110 -14.16 7.38 -1.05
C CYS A 110 -13.25 6.77 0.03
N PHE A 111 -12.17 6.09 -0.37
CA PHE A 111 -11.14 5.55 0.53
C PHE A 111 -9.74 5.89 0.01
N GLY A 112 -8.68 5.49 0.73
CA GLY A 112 -7.31 5.78 0.34
C GLY A 112 -6.88 7.17 0.83
N ALA A 113 -6.10 7.90 0.04
CA ALA A 113 -5.50 9.15 0.50
C ALA A 113 -6.53 10.19 0.94
N SER A 114 -7.69 10.27 0.26
CA SER A 114 -8.77 11.21 0.63
C SER A 114 -9.28 11.06 2.07
N LEU A 115 -9.10 9.88 2.69
CA LEU A 115 -9.43 9.66 4.10
C LEU A 115 -8.59 10.51 5.06
N MET A 116 -7.42 10.98 4.64
CA MET A 116 -6.62 11.89 5.45
C MET A 116 -7.30 13.25 5.69
N LEU A 117 -8.29 13.61 4.87
CA LEU A 117 -9.12 14.80 5.06
C LEU A 117 -10.24 14.61 6.10
N GLN A 118 -10.44 13.38 6.59
CA GLN A 118 -11.51 13.01 7.53
C GLN A 118 -10.94 12.14 8.67
N PRO A 119 -10.00 12.67 9.47
CA PRO A 119 -9.27 11.88 10.46
C PRO A 119 -10.17 11.24 11.52
N GLU A 120 -11.25 11.91 11.93
CA GLU A 120 -12.22 11.36 12.88
C GLU A 120 -12.88 10.10 12.32
N ALA A 121 -13.32 10.14 11.06
CA ALA A 121 -13.97 9.01 10.39
C ALA A 121 -13.01 7.81 10.25
N VAL A 122 -11.72 8.07 10.00
CA VAL A 122 -10.69 7.03 10.01
C VAL A 122 -10.55 6.43 11.41
N GLY A 123 -10.55 7.26 12.45
CA GLY A 123 -10.57 6.79 13.85
C GLY A 123 -11.77 5.90 14.16
N ASP A 124 -12.97 6.27 13.71
CA ASP A 124 -14.18 5.45 13.87
C ASP A 124 -14.10 4.12 13.13
N ALA A 125 -13.60 4.14 11.89
CA ALA A 125 -13.40 2.94 11.09
C ALA A 125 -12.39 1.98 11.73
N CYS A 126 -11.23 2.48 12.16
CA CYS A 126 -10.21 1.68 12.83
C CYS A 126 -10.72 1.12 14.18
N ARG A 127 -11.48 1.90 14.95
CA ARG A 127 -12.13 1.42 16.17
C ARG A 127 -13.05 0.25 15.89
N ALA A 128 -13.97 0.41 14.93
CA ALA A 128 -14.92 -0.63 14.56
C ALA A 128 -14.22 -1.91 14.08
N MET A 129 -13.14 -1.80 13.32
CA MET A 129 -12.31 -2.93 12.92
C MET A 129 -11.68 -3.66 14.12
N ARG A 130 -11.10 -2.92 15.08
CA ARG A 130 -10.47 -3.48 16.28
C ARG A 130 -11.47 -4.12 17.25
N GLU A 131 -12.67 -3.56 17.35
CA GLU A 131 -13.74 -4.15 18.18
C GLU A 131 -14.28 -5.44 17.56
N ALA A 132 -14.29 -5.52 16.22
CA ALA A 132 -14.81 -6.67 15.50
C ALA A 132 -13.78 -7.80 15.35
N ALA A 133 -12.48 -7.49 15.28
CA ALA A 133 -11.40 -8.45 15.10
C ALA A 133 -10.39 -8.38 16.27
N SER A 134 -10.01 -9.53 16.81
CA SER A 134 -8.94 -9.61 17.83
C SER A 134 -7.52 -9.40 17.27
N THR A 135 -7.41 -9.16 15.96
CA THR A 135 -6.15 -8.90 15.25
C THR A 135 -5.81 -7.42 15.33
N ASP A 136 -4.53 -7.10 15.54
CA ASP A 136 -4.09 -5.70 15.63
C ASP A 136 -4.39 -4.94 14.33
N VAL A 137 -4.82 -3.68 14.48
CA VAL A 137 -5.12 -2.78 13.37
C VAL A 137 -4.10 -1.66 13.29
N THR A 138 -3.57 -1.44 12.10
CA THR A 138 -2.58 -0.39 11.80
C THR A 138 -3.05 0.47 10.63
N VAL A 139 -2.37 1.60 10.39
CA VAL A 139 -2.75 2.53 9.32
C VAL A 139 -1.55 2.82 8.42
N LYS A 140 -1.75 2.73 7.10
CA LYS A 140 -0.76 3.20 6.13
C LYS A 140 -1.24 4.48 5.45
N CYS A 141 -0.54 5.59 5.68
CA CYS A 141 -0.92 6.91 5.17
C CYS A 141 0.21 7.58 4.35
N ARG A 142 -0.04 8.82 3.92
CA ARG A 142 0.93 9.75 3.33
C ARG A 142 1.23 10.88 4.31
N LEU A 143 1.98 11.90 3.86
CA LEU A 143 2.23 13.10 4.67
C LEU A 143 1.05 14.08 4.71
N GLY A 144 0.12 13.97 3.77
CA GLY A 144 -0.97 14.91 3.57
C GLY A 144 -1.57 14.77 2.17
N VAL A 145 -2.59 15.56 1.87
CA VAL A 145 -3.36 15.50 0.63
C VAL A 145 -3.61 16.90 0.10
N ASP A 146 -3.30 17.11 -1.17
CA ASP A 146 -3.49 18.40 -1.85
C ASP A 146 -2.92 19.54 -1.00
N ASP A 147 -3.69 20.55 -0.62
CA ASP A 147 -3.22 21.69 0.18
C ASP A 147 -3.28 21.45 1.70
N VAL A 148 -3.72 20.26 2.13
CA VAL A 148 -3.75 19.81 3.53
C VAL A 148 -2.52 18.92 3.76
N ASP A 149 -1.34 19.54 3.76
CA ASP A 149 -0.05 18.84 3.76
C ASP A 149 1.01 19.44 4.68
N SER A 150 0.61 20.22 5.69
CA SER A 150 1.52 20.70 6.73
C SER A 150 1.81 19.62 7.78
N TYR A 151 2.92 19.78 8.51
CA TYR A 151 3.28 18.86 9.59
C TYR A 151 2.25 18.86 10.73
N GLU A 152 1.64 20.02 11.03
CA GLU A 152 0.55 20.16 11.99
C GLU A 152 -0.70 19.37 11.56
N GLU A 153 -1.05 19.41 10.27
CA GLU A 153 -2.15 18.63 9.70
C GLU A 153 -1.90 17.12 9.83
N LEU A 154 -0.67 16.68 9.54
CA LEU A 154 -0.26 15.28 9.73
C LEU A 154 -0.37 14.87 11.20
N CYS A 155 0.12 15.69 12.13
CA CYS A 155 0.02 15.41 13.56
C CYS A 155 -1.43 15.35 14.05
N ARG A 156 -2.31 16.21 13.54
CA ARG A 156 -3.76 16.14 13.84
C ARG A 156 -4.36 14.83 13.36
N PHE A 157 -4.01 14.39 12.15
CA PHE A 157 -4.45 13.09 11.63
C PHE A 157 -4.00 11.95 12.54
N ILE A 158 -2.71 11.89 12.90
CA ILE A 158 -2.16 10.85 13.77
C ILE A 158 -2.83 10.84 15.15
N ARG A 159 -2.99 12.01 15.79
CA ARG A 159 -3.65 12.13 17.09
C ARG A 159 -5.11 11.66 17.03
N SER A 160 -5.89 12.20 16.10
CA SER A 160 -7.33 11.90 16.00
C SER A 160 -7.57 10.41 15.74
N VAL A 161 -6.77 9.80 14.85
CA VAL A 161 -6.88 8.36 14.60
C VAL A 161 -6.46 7.55 15.83
N SER A 162 -5.30 7.83 16.43
CA SER A 162 -4.79 7.04 17.56
C SER A 162 -5.65 7.15 18.82
N GLU A 163 -6.11 8.35 19.19
CA GLU A 163 -6.95 8.57 20.38
C GLU A 163 -8.34 7.96 20.23
N ARG A 164 -8.95 8.07 19.05
CA ARG A 164 -10.30 7.54 18.81
C ARG A 164 -10.30 6.02 18.65
N SER A 165 -9.26 5.44 18.04
CA SER A 165 -9.26 4.02 17.70
C SER A 165 -8.37 3.15 18.57
N GLY A 166 -7.38 3.72 19.27
CA GLY A 166 -6.31 2.97 19.92
C GLY A 166 -5.25 2.41 18.98
N VAL A 167 -5.24 2.78 17.69
CA VAL A 167 -4.16 2.42 16.75
C VAL A 167 -2.82 2.92 17.27
N LYS A 168 -1.81 2.03 17.26
CA LYS A 168 -0.46 2.32 17.77
C LYS A 168 0.63 2.32 16.72
N HIS A 169 0.36 1.89 15.49
CA HIS A 169 1.37 1.80 14.46
C HIS A 169 0.90 2.41 13.15
N PHE A 170 1.72 3.33 12.63
CA PHE A 170 1.49 4.04 11.39
C PHE A 170 2.66 3.80 10.43
N VAL A 171 2.34 3.37 9.21
CA VAL A 171 3.31 3.29 8.11
C VAL A 171 3.15 4.52 7.24
N VAL A 172 4.16 5.39 7.21
CA VAL A 172 4.07 6.71 6.59
C VAL A 172 4.82 6.71 5.27
N HIS A 173 4.11 6.82 4.15
CA HIS A 173 4.77 7.16 2.90
C HIS A 173 5.16 8.64 2.92
N ALA A 174 6.46 8.91 2.98
CA ALA A 174 7.08 10.22 3.16
C ALA A 174 6.92 11.17 1.95
N ARG A 175 5.80 11.11 1.23
CA ARG A 175 5.38 12.04 0.19
C ARG A 175 3.90 12.37 0.39
N LYS A 176 3.52 13.64 0.18
CA LYS A 176 2.11 14.01 0.06
C LYS A 176 1.42 13.27 -1.09
N CYS A 177 0.10 13.26 -1.07
CA CYS A 177 -0.74 12.87 -2.19
C CYS A 177 -1.23 14.13 -2.92
N ILE A 178 -1.30 14.09 -4.24
CA ILE A 178 -2.03 15.08 -5.04
C ILE A 178 -3.11 14.32 -5.78
N LEU A 179 -4.38 14.52 -5.43
CA LEU A 179 -5.50 13.79 -6.02
C LEU A 179 -5.85 14.34 -7.40
N ALA A 180 -5.90 15.66 -7.53
CA ALA A 180 -6.20 16.29 -8.80
C ALA A 180 -4.94 16.43 -9.68
N GLY A 181 -4.94 15.77 -10.84
CA GLY A 181 -3.99 16.05 -11.91
C GLY A 181 -2.70 15.20 -11.94
N LEU A 182 -2.50 14.28 -10.99
CA LEU A 182 -1.38 13.34 -11.02
C LEU A 182 -1.84 11.88 -11.06
N SER A 183 -1.32 11.10 -11.99
CA SER A 183 -1.50 9.64 -11.98
C SER A 183 -0.91 8.99 -10.73
N PRO A 184 -1.33 7.76 -10.37
CA PRO A 184 -0.74 7.02 -9.25
C PRO A 184 0.79 6.85 -9.34
N ALA A 185 1.33 6.72 -10.55
CA ALA A 185 2.77 6.63 -10.77
C ALA A 185 3.48 7.95 -10.48
N GLN A 186 2.95 9.06 -11.00
CA GLN A 186 3.46 10.42 -10.74
C GLN A 186 3.38 10.78 -9.26
N ASN A 187 2.32 10.36 -8.57
CA ASN A 187 2.16 10.52 -7.11
C ASN A 187 3.24 9.80 -6.27
N ARG A 188 4.10 8.96 -6.87
CA ARG A 188 5.24 8.31 -6.21
C ARG A 188 6.59 8.91 -6.62
N THR A 189 6.62 9.85 -7.55
CA THR A 189 7.86 10.40 -8.13
C THR A 189 7.92 11.92 -8.15
N ILE A 190 6.78 12.62 -8.28
CA ILE A 190 6.73 14.10 -8.38
C ILE A 190 6.77 14.79 -7.00
N PRO A 191 5.84 14.55 -6.04
CA PRO A 191 5.84 15.32 -4.80
C PRO A 191 7.11 15.04 -3.97
N PRO A 192 7.79 16.03 -3.40
CA PRO A 192 9.09 15.83 -2.74
C PRO A 192 9.00 14.84 -1.57
N LEU A 193 10.10 14.14 -1.32
CA LEU A 193 10.25 13.21 -0.21
C LEU A 193 10.65 13.99 1.05
N ARG A 194 9.94 13.81 2.17
CA ARG A 194 10.22 14.43 3.48
C ARG A 194 10.34 13.34 4.56
N ARG A 195 11.50 12.69 4.61
CA ARG A 195 11.75 11.55 5.50
C ARG A 195 11.85 11.98 6.96
N GLU A 196 12.38 13.18 7.19
CA GLU A 196 12.57 13.82 8.48
C GLU A 196 11.27 14.01 9.26
N TRP A 197 10.13 14.09 8.57
CA TRP A 197 8.81 14.15 9.23
C TRP A 197 8.47 12.84 9.95
N VAL A 198 8.95 11.69 9.47
CA VAL A 198 8.70 10.40 10.13
C VAL A 198 9.49 10.30 11.45
N TRP A 199 10.70 10.85 11.50
CA TRP A 199 11.45 10.98 12.75
C TRP A 199 10.78 11.99 13.69
N ALA A 200 10.32 13.13 13.17
CA ALA A 200 9.61 14.10 13.99
C ALA A 200 8.32 13.52 14.61
N LEU A 201 7.58 12.67 13.89
CA LEU A 201 6.46 11.93 14.46
C LEU A 201 6.91 11.02 15.62
N GLY A 202 8.02 10.31 15.47
CA GLY A 202 8.59 9.50 16.55
C GLY A 202 9.04 10.32 17.78
N ARG A 203 9.47 11.57 17.58
CA ARG A 203 9.78 12.52 18.66
C ARG A 203 8.52 13.01 19.36
N ASP A 204 7.51 13.38 18.58
CA ASP A 204 6.33 14.10 19.05
C ASP A 204 5.22 13.16 19.58
N PHE A 205 5.29 11.87 19.24
CA PHE A 205 4.38 10.81 19.71
C PHE A 205 5.17 9.56 20.16
N PRO A 206 5.94 9.63 21.26
CA PRO A 206 6.83 8.54 21.69
C PRO A 206 6.09 7.26 22.12
N GLU A 207 4.78 7.33 22.36
CA GLU A 207 3.90 6.20 22.66
C GLU A 207 3.37 5.46 21.41
N LEU A 208 3.67 5.97 20.21
CA LEU A 208 3.27 5.41 18.93
C LEU A 208 4.48 4.90 18.14
N ASN A 209 4.23 4.00 17.21
CA ASN A 209 5.23 3.43 16.32
C ASN A 209 5.07 4.03 14.91
N PHE A 210 6.17 4.44 14.29
CA PHE A 210 6.17 4.96 12.92
C PHE A 210 7.16 4.20 12.04
N SER A 211 6.67 3.60 10.96
CA SER A 211 7.53 2.99 9.95
C SER A 211 7.71 3.90 8.75
N LEU A 212 8.96 4.13 8.34
CA LEU A 212 9.30 4.88 7.14
C LEU A 212 8.92 4.10 5.88
N ASN A 213 8.20 4.73 4.96
CA ASN A 213 8.07 4.29 3.58
C ASN A 213 8.44 5.44 2.64
N GLY A 214 9.25 5.18 1.61
CA GLY A 214 9.56 6.18 0.59
C GLY A 214 11.03 6.19 0.18
N VAL A 215 11.30 5.63 -1.01
CA VAL A 215 12.63 5.56 -1.65
C VAL A 215 13.70 4.97 -0.71
N VAL A 216 13.49 3.72 -0.29
CA VAL A 216 14.52 2.86 0.31
C VAL A 216 14.79 1.74 -0.70
N GLN A 217 16.06 1.52 -1.04
CA GLN A 217 16.48 0.63 -2.14
C GLN A 217 16.61 -0.84 -1.70
N ASP A 218 17.14 -1.09 -0.51
CA ASP A 218 17.42 -2.45 -0.05
C ASP A 218 17.42 -2.57 1.48
N CYS A 219 17.60 -3.79 1.95
CA CYS A 219 17.63 -4.12 3.37
C CYS A 219 18.81 -3.49 4.13
N HIS A 220 19.91 -3.11 3.48
CA HIS A 220 21.03 -2.46 4.14
C HIS A 220 20.74 -0.97 4.37
N GLU A 221 20.15 -0.28 3.39
CA GLU A 221 19.63 1.08 3.62
C GLU A 221 18.54 1.08 4.69
N ALA A 222 17.67 0.06 4.72
CA ALA A 222 16.70 -0.10 5.79
C ALA A 222 17.36 -0.31 7.16
N ALA A 223 18.38 -1.16 7.26
CA ALA A 223 19.14 -1.36 8.50
C ALA A 223 19.82 -0.08 8.97
N ALA A 224 20.42 0.69 8.06
CA ALA A 224 21.03 1.99 8.37
C ALA A 224 19.99 3.00 8.87
N ALA A 225 18.81 3.06 8.24
CA ALA A 225 17.71 3.90 8.69
C ALA A 225 17.22 3.52 10.09
N LEU A 226 17.14 2.23 10.42
CA LEU A 226 16.74 1.74 11.75
C LEU A 226 17.75 2.10 12.84
N GLN A 227 19.04 2.18 12.50
CA GLN A 227 20.11 2.58 13.43
C GLN A 227 20.24 4.10 13.55
N HIS A 228 19.65 4.86 12.64
CA HIS A 228 19.73 6.32 12.63
C HIS A 228 18.83 6.95 13.70
N SER A 229 19.41 7.84 14.49
CA SER A 229 18.69 8.67 15.47
C SER A 229 19.00 10.15 15.27
N GLN A 230 17.98 10.99 15.35
CA GLN A 230 18.12 12.46 15.30
C GLN A 230 17.21 13.09 16.34
N GLU A 231 17.75 14.01 17.17
CA GLU A 231 17.01 14.65 18.28
C GLU A 231 16.35 13.64 19.25
N GLY A 232 16.96 12.47 19.44
CA GLY A 232 16.41 11.38 20.28
C GLY A 232 15.29 10.56 19.62
N ALA A 233 14.84 10.95 18.43
CA ALA A 233 13.87 10.19 17.64
C ALA A 233 14.53 9.09 16.82
N HIS A 234 13.77 8.02 16.59
CA HIS A 234 14.09 6.88 15.74
C HIS A 234 12.81 6.41 15.04
N VAL A 235 12.96 5.64 13.95
CA VAL A 235 11.82 4.96 13.32
C VAL A 235 11.62 3.57 13.91
N HIS A 236 10.37 3.12 14.00
CA HIS A 236 10.03 1.78 14.47
C HIS A 236 10.38 0.70 13.43
N GLY A 237 10.23 1.04 12.15
CA GLY A 237 10.35 0.10 11.05
C GLY A 237 10.62 0.80 9.72
N VAL A 238 10.93 0.01 8.69
CA VAL A 238 11.11 0.48 7.32
C VAL A 238 10.29 -0.40 6.38
N MET A 239 9.62 0.22 5.42
CA MET A 239 8.85 -0.45 4.39
C MET A 239 9.44 -0.17 3.01
N ILE A 240 9.87 -1.22 2.32
CA ILE A 240 10.40 -1.15 0.96
C ILE A 240 9.29 -1.46 -0.04
N GLY A 241 9.12 -0.58 -1.04
CA GLY A 241 8.13 -0.76 -2.10
C GLY A 241 8.73 -1.37 -3.36
N ARG A 242 8.84 -0.55 -4.41
CA ARG A 242 9.19 -0.97 -5.78
C ARG A 242 10.49 -1.78 -5.88
N ALA A 243 11.50 -1.44 -5.07
CA ALA A 243 12.80 -2.11 -5.14
C ALA A 243 12.70 -3.60 -4.74
N ALA A 244 11.86 -3.93 -3.75
CA ALA A 244 11.62 -5.31 -3.34
C ALA A 244 10.99 -6.15 -4.47
N TYR A 245 10.12 -5.56 -5.29
CA TYR A 245 9.52 -6.28 -6.43
C TYR A 245 10.44 -6.33 -7.66
N HIS A 246 11.14 -5.24 -7.97
CA HIS A 246 11.97 -5.18 -9.17
C HIS A 246 13.24 -6.03 -9.07
N GLY A 247 13.84 -6.12 -7.88
CA GLY A 247 15.04 -6.90 -7.63
C GLY A 247 14.99 -7.60 -6.27
N PRO A 248 14.08 -8.56 -6.04
CA PRO A 248 13.83 -9.15 -4.72
C PRO A 248 15.08 -9.76 -4.10
N TRP A 249 15.95 -10.42 -4.89
CA TRP A 249 17.19 -11.00 -4.37
C TRP A 249 18.18 -9.94 -3.89
N ALA A 250 18.46 -8.93 -4.72
CA ALA A 250 19.39 -7.86 -4.36
C ALA A 250 18.85 -7.02 -3.20
N CYS A 251 17.54 -6.81 -3.15
CA CYS A 251 16.88 -6.00 -2.15
C CYS A 251 16.77 -6.69 -0.78
N LEU A 252 16.32 -7.96 -0.76
CA LEU A 252 15.93 -8.66 0.47
C LEU A 252 16.86 -9.81 0.87
N GLY A 253 17.80 -10.24 0.02
CA GLY A 253 18.59 -11.46 0.25
C GLY A 253 19.43 -11.46 1.53
N ASN A 254 19.78 -10.29 2.06
CA ASN A 254 20.49 -10.12 3.34
C ASN A 254 19.60 -9.61 4.47
N ALA A 255 18.28 -9.49 4.28
CA ALA A 255 17.39 -8.87 5.25
C ALA A 255 17.46 -9.52 6.64
N ASP A 256 17.44 -10.84 6.71
CA ASP A 256 17.47 -11.59 7.97
C ASP A 256 18.74 -11.31 8.78
N ARG A 257 19.90 -11.19 8.11
CA ARG A 257 21.17 -10.84 8.76
C ARG A 257 21.25 -9.35 9.08
N ALA A 258 21.03 -8.50 8.08
CA ALA A 258 21.28 -7.05 8.17
C ALA A 258 20.29 -6.33 9.09
N VAL A 259 19.02 -6.75 9.10
CA VAL A 259 17.96 -6.11 9.88
C VAL A 259 17.62 -6.87 11.14
N PHE A 260 17.56 -8.20 11.08
CA PHE A 260 17.07 -9.04 12.18
C PHE A 260 18.19 -9.72 12.97
N GLY A 261 19.45 -9.55 12.59
CA GLY A 261 20.61 -10.11 13.31
C GLY A 261 20.69 -11.63 13.26
N ALA A 262 20.04 -12.28 12.29
CA ALA A 262 20.09 -13.73 12.13
C ALA A 262 21.51 -14.21 11.80
N ALA A 263 21.85 -15.43 12.23
CA ALA A 263 23.17 -16.01 11.98
C ALA A 263 23.41 -16.34 10.49
N ALA A 264 22.36 -16.54 9.70
CA ALA A 264 22.43 -16.88 8.29
C ALA A 264 21.20 -16.37 7.52
N ASN A 265 21.34 -16.25 6.20
CA ASN A 265 20.19 -15.99 5.31
C ASN A 265 19.38 -17.27 5.09
N VAL A 266 18.11 -17.12 4.67
CA VAL A 266 17.20 -18.26 4.44
C VAL A 266 17.68 -19.18 3.31
N ALA A 267 18.13 -18.58 2.22
CA ALA A 267 18.64 -19.28 1.05
C ALA A 267 20.08 -18.86 0.79
N ALA A 268 20.92 -19.84 0.45
CA ALA A 268 22.32 -19.59 0.14
C ALA A 268 22.50 -18.89 -1.21
N ASN A 269 21.61 -19.15 -2.17
CA ASN A 269 21.68 -18.63 -3.53
C ASN A 269 20.32 -18.65 -4.25
N ARG A 270 20.26 -18.11 -5.47
CA ARG A 270 19.02 -18.06 -6.27
C ARG A 270 18.58 -19.45 -6.74
N ARG A 271 19.50 -20.40 -6.95
CA ARG A 271 19.17 -21.78 -7.35
C ARG A 271 18.30 -22.47 -6.31
N GLU A 272 18.65 -22.34 -5.03
CA GLU A 272 17.86 -22.89 -3.91
C GLU A 272 16.46 -22.27 -3.85
N VAL A 273 16.36 -20.94 -4.02
CA VAL A 273 15.07 -20.23 -4.07
C VAL A 273 14.21 -20.75 -5.22
N LEU A 274 14.79 -20.90 -6.42
CA LEU A 274 14.08 -21.37 -7.61
C LEU A 274 13.57 -22.80 -7.47
N ALA A 275 14.36 -23.71 -6.89
CA ALA A 275 13.93 -25.09 -6.64
C ALA A 275 12.71 -25.12 -5.71
N ARG A 276 12.80 -24.46 -4.55
CA ARG A 276 11.69 -24.38 -3.58
C ARG A 276 10.46 -23.67 -4.13
N TYR A 277 10.66 -22.64 -4.97
CA TYR A 277 9.56 -21.94 -5.61
C TYR A 277 8.88 -22.80 -6.69
N GLY A 278 9.63 -23.65 -7.39
CA GLY A 278 9.09 -24.65 -8.30
C GLY A 278 8.15 -25.61 -7.60
N ASP A 279 8.57 -26.18 -6.46
CA ASP A 279 7.75 -27.08 -5.65
C ASP A 279 6.43 -26.42 -5.20
N TYR A 280 6.51 -25.20 -4.67
CA TYR A 280 5.33 -24.39 -4.34
C TYR A 280 4.46 -24.14 -5.57
N GLY A 281 5.10 -23.76 -6.67
CA GLY A 281 4.44 -23.32 -7.87
C GLY A 281 3.62 -24.44 -8.50
N ASP A 282 4.13 -25.66 -8.51
CA ASP A 282 3.43 -26.83 -9.03
C ASP A 282 2.27 -27.24 -8.13
N ALA A 283 2.47 -27.19 -6.80
CA ALA A 283 1.45 -27.54 -5.82
C ALA A 283 0.25 -26.58 -5.80
N ILE A 284 0.44 -25.30 -6.17
CA ILE A 284 -0.61 -24.29 -6.10
C ILE A 284 -1.48 -24.19 -7.36
N LEU A 285 -1.07 -24.78 -8.48
CA LEU A 285 -1.80 -24.69 -9.75
C LEU A 285 -3.21 -25.26 -9.62
N GLY A 286 -4.21 -24.47 -9.99
CA GLY A 286 -5.62 -24.90 -9.99
C GLY A 286 -6.29 -24.94 -8.62
N ARG A 287 -5.62 -24.46 -7.57
CA ARG A 287 -6.17 -24.42 -6.20
C ARG A 287 -7.55 -23.77 -6.10
N PHE A 288 -7.80 -22.73 -6.88
CA PHE A 288 -9.06 -21.99 -6.91
C PHE A 288 -9.99 -22.42 -8.05
N GLY A 289 -9.74 -23.60 -8.61
CA GLY A 289 -10.56 -24.22 -9.65
C GLY A 289 -9.91 -24.20 -11.03
N VAL A 290 -10.66 -24.76 -11.98
CA VAL A 290 -10.31 -24.86 -13.40
C VAL A 290 -11.48 -24.30 -14.19
N LYS A 291 -11.20 -23.43 -15.16
CA LYS A 291 -12.19 -22.88 -16.07
C LYS A 291 -12.68 -23.93 -17.06
N GLU A 292 -13.80 -23.66 -17.74
CA GLU A 292 -14.36 -24.54 -18.77
C GLU A 292 -13.38 -24.84 -19.91
N ASP A 293 -12.49 -23.89 -20.23
CA ASP A 293 -11.43 -24.04 -21.24
C ASP A 293 -10.21 -24.83 -20.75
N GLY A 294 -10.27 -25.42 -19.55
CA GLY A 294 -9.19 -26.17 -18.92
C GLY A 294 -8.14 -25.30 -18.23
N ASN A 295 -8.25 -23.97 -18.24
CA ASN A 295 -7.27 -23.11 -17.58
C ASN A 295 -7.40 -23.15 -16.06
N LYS A 296 -6.33 -23.59 -15.40
CA LYS A 296 -6.18 -23.61 -13.94
C LYS A 296 -6.18 -22.20 -13.35
N ILE A 297 -6.69 -22.05 -12.12
CA ILE A 297 -6.62 -20.82 -11.33
C ILE A 297 -5.95 -21.14 -9.98
N PRO A 298 -4.76 -20.61 -9.69
CA PRO A 298 -3.86 -19.88 -10.59
C PRO A 298 -3.31 -20.80 -11.70
N ASN A 299 -2.92 -20.19 -12.83
CA ASN A 299 -2.19 -20.85 -13.92
C ASN A 299 -0.69 -20.58 -13.82
N VAL A 300 0.12 -21.29 -14.62
CA VAL A 300 1.58 -21.16 -14.64
C VAL A 300 2.03 -19.71 -14.85
N ARG A 301 1.35 -18.95 -15.72
CA ARG A 301 1.68 -17.55 -16.00
C ARG A 301 1.51 -16.65 -14.78
N ALA A 302 0.45 -16.84 -14.00
CA ALA A 302 0.23 -16.08 -12.78
C ALA A 302 1.32 -16.40 -11.74
N VAL A 303 1.67 -17.67 -11.59
CA VAL A 303 2.64 -18.13 -10.58
C VAL A 303 4.09 -17.76 -10.96
N ILE A 304 4.45 -17.72 -12.25
CA ILE A 304 5.83 -17.40 -12.67
C ILE A 304 6.17 -15.91 -12.62
N LYS A 305 5.15 -15.05 -12.73
CA LYS A 305 5.31 -13.59 -12.88
C LYS A 305 6.25 -12.95 -11.84
N PRO A 306 6.23 -13.31 -10.55
CA PRO A 306 7.13 -12.74 -9.55
C PRO A 306 8.62 -13.02 -9.80
N LEU A 307 8.97 -14.10 -10.51
CA LEU A 307 10.36 -14.50 -10.74
C LEU A 307 11.08 -13.64 -11.80
N ILE A 308 10.36 -12.79 -12.52
CA ILE A 308 10.89 -11.98 -13.63
C ILE A 308 12.01 -11.04 -13.15
N GLY A 309 11.90 -10.51 -11.93
CA GLY A 309 12.88 -9.60 -11.32
C GLY A 309 14.04 -10.27 -10.58
N LEU A 310 14.06 -11.60 -10.46
CA LEU A 310 15.02 -12.31 -9.58
C LEU A 310 16.50 -12.05 -9.94
N PHE A 311 16.77 -11.82 -11.22
CA PHE A 311 18.10 -11.53 -11.78
C PHE A 311 18.25 -10.07 -12.26
N TYR A 312 17.52 -9.13 -11.65
CA TYR A 312 17.67 -7.71 -11.95
C TYR A 312 19.10 -7.23 -11.71
N GLY A 313 19.69 -6.53 -12.68
CA GLY A 313 21.07 -6.05 -12.63
C GLY A 313 22.15 -7.12 -12.89
N GLU A 314 21.77 -8.40 -13.05
CA GLU A 314 22.74 -9.50 -13.15
C GLU A 314 23.07 -9.90 -14.59
N ALA A 315 24.26 -10.48 -14.77
CA ALA A 315 24.65 -11.10 -16.04
C ALA A 315 23.68 -12.24 -16.40
N GLY A 316 23.01 -12.12 -17.54
CA GLY A 316 21.99 -13.09 -17.98
C GLY A 316 20.56 -12.75 -17.57
N GLY A 317 20.31 -11.68 -16.80
CA GLY A 317 18.95 -11.30 -16.39
C GLY A 317 17.99 -10.99 -17.56
N ARG A 318 18.49 -10.44 -18.67
CA ARG A 318 17.69 -10.29 -19.91
C ARG A 318 17.37 -11.66 -20.55
N ARG A 319 18.34 -12.56 -20.59
CA ARG A 319 18.16 -13.92 -21.13
C ARG A 319 17.17 -14.73 -20.31
N TRP A 320 17.24 -14.62 -18.98
CA TRP A 320 16.29 -15.21 -18.04
C TRP A 320 14.84 -14.84 -18.38
N ARG A 321 14.54 -13.54 -18.50
CA ARG A 321 13.20 -13.04 -18.84
C ARG A 321 12.73 -13.56 -20.20
N ASN A 322 13.60 -13.50 -21.20
CA ASN A 322 13.29 -14.02 -22.54
C ASN A 322 13.02 -15.53 -22.52
N ALA A 323 13.79 -16.30 -21.76
CA ALA A 323 13.62 -17.75 -21.66
C ALA A 323 12.31 -18.12 -20.94
N ILE A 324 11.91 -17.38 -19.90
CA ILE A 324 10.58 -17.52 -19.29
C ILE A 324 9.49 -17.30 -20.33
N ASP A 325 9.55 -16.19 -21.08
CA ASP A 325 8.54 -15.88 -22.09
C ASP A 325 8.45 -16.98 -23.16
N GLN A 326 9.59 -17.48 -23.65
CA GLN A 326 9.64 -18.58 -24.61
C GLN A 326 9.11 -19.90 -24.05
N ALA A 327 9.44 -20.23 -22.79
CA ALA A 327 8.92 -21.41 -22.13
C ALA A 327 7.40 -21.34 -21.97
N LEU A 328 6.84 -20.18 -21.59
CA LEU A 328 5.40 -19.98 -21.47
C LEU A 328 4.64 -20.14 -22.79
N LEU A 329 5.25 -19.81 -23.93
CA LEU A 329 4.63 -20.00 -25.25
C LEU A 329 4.41 -21.48 -25.59
N ARG A 330 5.18 -22.39 -24.99
CA ARG A 330 5.05 -23.85 -25.16
C ARG A 330 3.92 -24.46 -24.32
N LYS A 331 3.15 -23.64 -23.60
CA LYS A 331 2.05 -24.07 -22.70
C LYS A 331 2.50 -25.15 -21.70
N PRO A 332 3.49 -24.82 -20.86
CA PRO A 332 4.08 -25.77 -19.90
C PRO A 332 3.01 -26.25 -18.91
N ALA A 333 3.14 -27.50 -18.45
CA ALA A 333 2.20 -28.09 -17.50
C ALA A 333 2.47 -27.64 -16.06
N THR A 334 3.75 -27.34 -15.78
CA THR A 334 4.27 -27.05 -14.44
C THR A 334 5.06 -25.73 -14.42
N VAL A 335 5.20 -25.13 -13.24
CA VAL A 335 6.07 -23.98 -12.97
C VAL A 335 7.54 -24.43 -12.99
N SER A 336 7.84 -25.61 -12.45
CA SER A 336 9.20 -26.17 -12.43
C SER A 336 9.79 -26.36 -13.82
N GLU A 337 9.00 -26.78 -14.82
CA GLU A 337 9.42 -26.83 -16.23
C GLU A 337 9.93 -25.48 -16.73
N VAL A 338 9.18 -24.40 -16.46
CA VAL A 338 9.56 -23.04 -16.88
C VAL A 338 10.86 -22.61 -16.21
N ILE A 339 10.99 -22.87 -14.91
CA ILE A 339 12.19 -22.54 -14.13
C ILE A 339 13.39 -23.28 -14.68
N HIS A 340 13.30 -24.60 -14.87
CA HIS A 340 14.41 -25.42 -15.38
C HIS A 340 14.85 -24.99 -16.77
N GLU A 341 13.93 -24.69 -17.69
CA GLU A 341 14.28 -24.18 -19.01
C GLU A 341 14.95 -22.80 -18.95
N ALA A 342 14.43 -21.89 -18.11
CA ALA A 342 14.97 -20.55 -17.97
C ALA A 342 16.34 -20.53 -17.27
N MET A 343 16.63 -21.47 -16.36
CA MET A 343 17.91 -21.56 -15.68
C MET A 343 19.06 -21.90 -16.63
N LYS A 344 18.83 -22.65 -17.71
CA LYS A 344 19.88 -23.06 -18.68
C LYS A 344 20.60 -21.88 -19.34
N VAL A 345 19.98 -20.69 -19.38
CA VAL A 345 20.57 -19.49 -20.01
C VAL A 345 21.24 -18.54 -19.01
N VAL A 346 21.19 -18.87 -17.72
CA VAL A 346 21.85 -18.11 -16.65
C VAL A 346 23.12 -18.85 -16.24
N PRO A 347 24.30 -18.18 -16.19
CA PRO A 347 25.53 -18.83 -15.76
C PRO A 347 25.45 -19.37 -14.32
N ASP A 348 26.05 -20.53 -14.05
CA ASP A 348 26.07 -21.12 -12.70
C ASP A 348 26.65 -20.17 -11.65
N ARG A 349 27.72 -19.43 -12.00
CA ARG A 349 28.30 -18.39 -11.12
C ARG A 349 27.31 -17.31 -10.66
N VAL A 350 26.21 -17.09 -11.38
CA VAL A 350 25.14 -16.14 -11.04
C VAL A 350 24.00 -16.84 -10.29
N LEU A 351 23.66 -18.07 -10.69
CA LEU A 351 22.65 -18.89 -10.01
C LEU A 351 23.07 -19.22 -8.57
N ASP A 352 24.36 -19.51 -8.38
CA ASP A 352 24.95 -19.98 -7.14
C ASP A 352 25.61 -18.87 -6.33
N ALA A 353 25.54 -17.62 -6.81
CA ALA A 353 26.04 -16.46 -6.09
C ALA A 353 25.23 -16.19 -4.80
N PRO A 354 25.89 -15.88 -3.68
CA PRO A 354 25.21 -15.47 -2.46
C PRO A 354 24.54 -14.09 -2.63
N PRO A 355 23.68 -13.69 -1.68
CA PRO A 355 23.17 -12.32 -1.62
C PRO A 355 24.31 -11.29 -1.58
N PRO A 356 24.15 -10.10 -2.21
CA PRO A 356 25.20 -9.08 -2.26
C PRO A 356 25.64 -8.64 -0.85
N GLN A 357 26.86 -9.01 -0.44
CA GLN A 357 27.39 -8.69 0.88
C GLN A 357 27.90 -7.24 0.91
N LEU A 358 27.63 -6.52 2.01
CA LEU A 358 28.28 -5.25 2.32
C LEU A 358 29.23 -5.43 3.50
N GLU A 359 30.41 -4.80 3.41
CA GLU A 359 31.39 -4.77 4.50
C GLU A 359 30.91 -3.90 5.68
N ALA A 360 30.17 -2.83 5.38
CA ALA A 360 29.53 -1.95 6.35
C ALA A 360 28.18 -1.47 5.83
N LEU A 361 27.29 -1.10 6.75
CA LEU A 361 26.03 -0.45 6.38
C LEU A 361 26.30 0.92 5.72
N PRO A 362 25.47 1.33 4.76
CA PRO A 362 25.59 2.66 4.16
C PRO A 362 25.31 3.75 5.22
N ASP A 363 25.91 4.92 5.04
CA ASP A 363 25.53 6.09 5.83
C ASP A 363 24.09 6.49 5.52
N PHE A 364 23.29 6.69 6.56
CA PHE A 364 21.93 7.19 6.44
C PHE A 364 21.83 8.59 7.03
N THR A 365 21.38 9.54 6.21
CA THR A 365 21.20 10.94 6.60
C THR A 365 19.82 11.46 6.19
N LEU A 366 19.25 12.31 7.04
CA LEU A 366 18.07 13.07 6.73
C LEU A 366 18.47 14.35 5.99
N PRO A 367 17.82 14.69 4.87
CA PRO A 367 18.24 15.81 4.02
C PRO A 367 17.88 17.18 4.62
N GLU A 368 16.84 17.22 5.46
CA GLU A 368 16.35 18.43 6.12
C GLU A 368 16.32 18.20 7.65
N ALA A 369 16.37 19.29 8.42
CA ALA A 369 16.17 19.23 9.87
C ALA A 369 14.72 18.82 10.19
N LEU A 370 14.50 18.25 11.38
CA LEU A 370 13.15 17.92 11.82
C LEU A 370 12.30 19.21 11.87
N PRO A 371 11.01 19.16 11.49
CA PRO A 371 10.10 20.26 11.76
C PRO A 371 10.04 20.56 13.27
N GLN A 372 9.61 21.79 13.59
CA GLN A 372 9.43 22.22 14.98
C GLN A 372 8.48 21.26 15.72
N PRO A 373 8.73 20.97 17.00
CA PRO A 373 7.87 20.09 17.80
C PRO A 373 6.41 20.50 17.74
N HIS A 374 5.55 19.51 17.51
CA HIS A 374 4.10 19.70 17.57
C HIS A 374 3.70 20.33 18.92
N GLY A 375 2.92 21.41 18.88
CA GLY A 375 2.47 22.12 20.10
C GLY A 375 3.45 23.16 20.67
N ALA A 376 4.68 23.28 20.15
CA ALA A 376 5.62 24.33 20.60
C ALA A 376 5.13 25.76 20.31
N LEU A 377 4.31 25.94 19.26
CA LEU A 377 3.69 27.23 18.93
C LEU A 377 2.59 27.67 19.93
N ALA A 378 2.02 26.74 20.70
CA ALA A 378 1.03 27.08 21.72
C ALA A 378 1.67 27.74 22.96
N CYS A 379 2.93 27.39 23.28
CA CYS A 379 3.66 27.97 24.41
C CYS A 379 4.26 29.34 24.11
N SER A 380 4.69 29.61 22.87
CA SER A 380 5.26 30.91 22.49
C SER A 380 4.20 32.02 22.41
N GLY A 381 2.96 31.68 22.05
CA GLY A 381 1.82 32.59 22.15
C GLY A 381 1.51 33.02 23.58
N LEU A 382 1.59 32.11 24.55
CA LEU A 382 1.41 32.46 25.96
C LEU A 382 2.56 33.33 26.49
N GLN A 383 3.80 33.07 26.07
CA GLN A 383 4.96 33.88 26.48
C GLN A 383 4.88 35.33 25.96
N LEU A 384 4.45 35.54 24.71
CA LEU A 384 4.25 36.89 24.15
C LEU A 384 3.12 37.66 24.85
N VAL A 385 2.03 36.98 25.23
CA VAL A 385 0.93 37.61 25.99
C VAL A 385 1.39 37.95 27.42
N THR A 386 2.29 37.15 28.00
CA THR A 386 2.85 37.39 29.34
C THR A 386 3.83 38.56 29.33
N GLU A 387 4.71 38.67 28.32
CA GLU A 387 5.63 39.81 28.17
C GLU A 387 4.89 41.12 27.84
N ALA A 388 3.86 41.06 26.98
CA ALA A 388 3.01 42.23 26.69
C ALA A 388 2.22 42.70 27.93
N ALA A 389 1.72 41.77 28.75
CA ALA A 389 1.04 42.10 30.00
C ALA A 389 2.00 42.70 31.05
N MET A 390 3.24 42.21 31.14
CA MET A 390 4.26 42.80 32.02
C MET A 390 4.70 44.20 31.56
N LEU A 391 4.80 44.45 30.25
CA LEU A 391 5.11 45.77 29.69
C LEU A 391 3.97 46.79 29.88
N ILE A 392 2.72 46.35 29.88
CA ILE A 392 1.55 47.22 30.17
C ILE A 392 1.48 47.55 31.68
N SER A 393 1.86 46.61 32.56
CA SER A 393 1.89 46.86 34.01
C SER A 393 3.03 47.78 34.45
N ALA A 394 4.08 47.94 33.64
CA ALA A 394 5.23 48.81 33.93
C ALA A 394 5.04 50.28 33.50
N ARG A 395 3.90 50.63 32.88
CA ARG A 395 3.55 52.02 32.45
C ARG A 395 2.40 52.64 33.25
N ARG A 396 2.31 52.37 34.55
CA ARG A 396 1.49 53.18 35.46
C ARG A 396 2.39 54.02 36.33
N GLU A 397 2.56 55.29 35.95
CA GLU A 397 3.09 56.30 36.86
C GLU A 397 2.09 56.59 37.99
N PRO A 398 2.57 56.87 39.22
CA PRO A 398 1.71 57.23 40.32
C PRO A 398 1.44 58.73 40.36
N GLY A 399 0.16 59.09 40.40
CA GLY A 399 -0.30 60.26 41.13
C GLY A 399 -0.84 61.40 40.29
N VAL A 400 -2.17 61.53 40.26
CA VAL A 400 -2.86 62.81 40.46
C VAL A 400 -4.16 62.51 41.23
N ALA A 401 -4.34 63.26 42.32
CA ALA A 401 -5.47 63.21 43.24
C ALA A 401 -6.79 63.62 42.57
N ASN A 402 -7.92 63.05 43.02
CA ASN A 402 -9.22 63.65 42.81
C ASN A 402 -10.02 63.69 44.11
N SER A 403 -10.34 64.93 44.50
CA SER A 403 -11.29 65.34 45.52
C SER A 403 -12.73 65.04 45.09
N GLU A 404 -13.51 64.53 46.04
CA GLU A 404 -14.96 64.40 45.93
C GLU A 404 -15.63 65.79 45.99
N ALA A 405 -16.50 66.07 45.01
CA ALA A 405 -17.58 67.03 45.15
C ALA A 405 -18.69 66.65 44.16
N GLY A 406 -19.73 65.99 44.67
CA GLY A 406 -20.97 65.75 43.94
C GLY A 406 -21.95 66.90 44.18
N LEU A 407 -22.53 67.44 43.11
CA LEU A 407 -23.76 68.25 43.15
C LEU A 407 -24.51 68.10 41.81
N THR A 408 -25.60 67.35 41.88
CA THR A 408 -26.93 67.52 41.27
C THR A 408 -27.11 68.36 39.99
N GLY A 409 -27.79 67.78 38.98
CA GLY A 409 -28.45 68.53 37.91
C GLY A 409 -29.16 67.63 36.89
N GLN A 410 -30.47 67.83 36.73
CA GLN A 410 -31.45 67.02 35.99
C GLN A 410 -31.49 67.33 34.48
N HIS A 411 -31.83 66.34 33.63
CA HIS A 411 -32.98 66.31 32.68
C HIS A 411 -32.82 65.25 31.57
N GLU A 412 -33.88 64.47 31.36
CA GLU A 412 -34.11 63.43 30.33
C GLU A 412 -34.43 64.00 28.91
N PRO A 413 -34.94 63.21 27.92
CA PRO A 413 -34.31 62.15 27.12
C PRO A 413 -34.61 62.37 25.60
N SER A 414 -34.59 61.31 24.77
CA SER A 414 -35.11 61.16 23.38
C SER A 414 -33.99 60.91 22.36
N THR A 415 -33.99 59.97 21.40
CA THR A 415 -34.93 58.93 20.90
C THR A 415 -34.13 58.11 19.87
N ALA A 416 -34.35 56.79 19.78
CA ALA A 416 -34.05 56.01 18.57
C ALA A 416 -35.14 56.29 17.50
N PRO A 417 -34.97 56.03 16.16
CA PRO A 417 -34.89 54.64 15.66
C PRO A 417 -34.21 54.40 14.27
N ARG A 418 -34.02 53.10 13.99
CA ARG A 418 -34.14 52.30 12.73
C ARG A 418 -33.57 52.72 11.36
N ALA A 419 -32.95 51.70 10.77
CA ALA A 419 -32.56 51.41 9.39
C ALA A 419 -33.54 51.76 8.25
N LEU A 420 -32.99 52.06 7.06
CA LEU A 420 -33.25 51.34 5.78
C LEU A 420 -32.40 51.88 4.61
N ASP A 421 -31.84 50.90 3.91
CA ASP A 421 -31.37 50.69 2.53
C ASP A 421 -31.45 51.75 1.39
N THR A 422 -30.64 51.45 0.35
CA THR A 422 -30.71 51.78 -1.10
C THR A 422 -29.99 53.01 -1.71
N THR A 423 -28.84 52.70 -2.36
CA THR A 423 -28.39 53.01 -3.74
C THR A 423 -28.48 54.42 -4.37
N MET A 424 -27.36 54.92 -4.91
CA MET A 424 -27.07 55.10 -6.36
C MET A 424 -25.90 56.08 -6.63
N ALA A 425 -25.06 55.72 -7.63
CA ALA A 425 -24.38 56.59 -8.63
C ALA A 425 -23.33 57.62 -8.12
N THR A 426 -22.17 57.90 -8.73
CA THR A 426 -21.61 57.74 -10.09
C THR A 426 -20.12 58.12 -10.05
N GLY A 427 -19.27 57.52 -10.88
CA GLY A 427 -17.90 58.02 -11.12
C GLY A 427 -17.13 57.18 -12.14
N LYS A 428 -17.12 57.63 -13.40
CA LYS A 428 -16.47 57.03 -14.59
C LYS A 428 -14.94 57.07 -14.49
N LEU A 429 -14.26 56.07 -15.06
CA LEU A 429 -13.34 56.17 -16.22
C LEU A 429 -12.65 54.81 -16.50
N SER A 430 -12.70 54.39 -17.76
CA SER A 430 -12.01 53.24 -18.38
C SER A 430 -10.85 53.76 -19.28
N PRO A 431 -10.17 52.98 -20.17
CA PRO A 431 -10.10 51.52 -20.38
C PRO A 431 -8.66 50.97 -20.66
N THR A 432 -8.46 49.64 -20.70
CA THR A 432 -7.77 48.96 -21.83
C THR A 432 -7.85 47.42 -21.74
N MET A 433 -8.46 46.82 -22.79
CA MET A 433 -8.11 45.60 -23.56
C MET A 433 -7.51 44.37 -22.83
N GLN A 434 -7.95 43.11 -23.03
CA GLN A 434 -8.19 42.43 -24.32
C GLN A 434 -8.97 41.12 -24.12
N GLN A 435 -9.78 40.78 -25.13
CA GLN A 435 -10.55 39.53 -25.36
C GLN A 435 -9.64 38.31 -25.52
N GLY A 436 -10.05 37.04 -25.40
CA GLY A 436 -11.37 36.44 -25.20
C GLY A 436 -11.24 34.90 -25.20
N ALA A 437 -12.18 34.22 -24.53
CA ALA A 437 -12.37 32.77 -24.61
C ALA A 437 -13.81 32.50 -25.07
N GLY A 438 -13.94 31.85 -26.23
CA GLY A 438 -15.18 31.40 -26.81
C GLY A 438 -15.67 30.11 -26.15
N ILE A 439 -16.98 30.08 -25.96
CA ILE A 439 -17.79 29.01 -25.39
C ILE A 439 -18.18 28.05 -26.53
N ALA A 440 -18.17 26.74 -26.30
CA ALA A 440 -19.03 25.81 -27.03
C ALA A 440 -19.38 24.61 -26.13
N ALA A 441 -20.67 24.51 -25.81
CA ALA A 441 -21.31 23.34 -25.22
C ALA A 441 -21.90 22.48 -26.35
N VAL A 442 -21.85 21.14 -26.24
CA VAL A 442 -22.82 20.23 -26.88
C VAL A 442 -22.98 18.96 -26.04
N ALA A 443 -24.18 18.40 -26.14
CA ALA A 443 -24.91 17.49 -25.27
C ALA A 443 -24.69 15.97 -25.46
N ASP A 444 -25.39 15.24 -24.59
CA ASP A 444 -25.71 13.80 -24.48
C ASP A 444 -25.79 12.95 -25.77
N GLY A 445 -25.48 11.65 -25.60
CA GLY A 445 -25.85 10.58 -26.53
C GLY A 445 -25.54 9.19 -25.98
N ALA A 446 -26.57 8.33 -25.89
CA ALA A 446 -26.59 7.03 -25.22
C ALA A 446 -26.17 5.83 -26.10
N ALA A 447 -25.84 4.72 -25.41
CA ALA A 447 -26.05 3.29 -25.74
C ALA A 447 -25.40 2.63 -26.97
N GLY A 448 -24.89 1.40 -26.75
CA GLY A 448 -24.70 0.39 -27.81
C GLY A 448 -23.44 -0.46 -27.65
N GLY A 449 -23.59 -1.73 -27.27
CA GLY A 449 -22.48 -2.67 -27.09
C GLY A 449 -21.95 -3.30 -28.38
N ALA A 450 -20.75 -3.87 -28.30
CA ALA A 450 -20.30 -4.99 -29.13
C ALA A 450 -19.05 -5.63 -28.52
N ALA A 451 -19.05 -6.96 -28.49
CA ALA A 451 -17.92 -7.79 -28.12
C ALA A 451 -16.79 -7.70 -29.17
N GLY A 452 -15.54 -7.77 -28.72
CA GLY A 452 -14.33 -7.87 -29.54
C GLY A 452 -13.23 -8.67 -28.82
N PRO A 453 -12.34 -9.36 -29.56
CA PRO A 453 -11.62 -10.53 -29.08
C PRO A 453 -10.40 -10.23 -28.21
N ALA A 454 -9.98 -11.25 -27.46
CA ALA A 454 -8.84 -11.23 -26.56
C ALA A 454 -7.53 -10.82 -27.25
N GLU A 455 -7.04 -9.63 -26.90
CA GLU A 455 -5.71 -9.16 -27.26
C GLU A 455 -4.68 -9.71 -26.26
N THR A 456 -3.72 -10.47 -26.78
CA THR A 456 -2.56 -10.98 -26.04
C THR A 456 -1.66 -9.80 -25.64
N LYS A 457 -1.85 -9.24 -24.44
CA LYS A 457 -0.94 -8.21 -23.91
C LYS A 457 0.45 -8.80 -23.67
N ARG A 458 1.37 -8.48 -24.58
CA ARG A 458 2.82 -8.62 -24.40
C ARG A 458 3.23 -7.83 -23.14
N MET A 459 4.04 -8.42 -22.27
CA MET A 459 4.62 -7.72 -21.12
C MET A 459 5.66 -6.69 -21.62
N CYS A 460 5.22 -5.49 -21.98
CA CYS A 460 6.11 -4.37 -22.25
C CYS A 460 6.42 -3.65 -20.94
N LEU A 461 7.53 -4.03 -20.30
CA LEU A 461 8.29 -3.09 -19.46
C LEU A 461 9.23 -2.34 -20.40
N LYS A 462 8.98 -1.04 -20.60
CA LYS A 462 9.92 -0.14 -21.29
C LYS A 462 11.27 -0.21 -20.57
N SER A 463 12.30 -0.65 -21.27
CA SER A 463 13.69 -0.51 -20.86
C SER A 463 14.22 0.81 -21.41
N ASP A 464 14.79 1.61 -20.53
CA ASP A 464 15.63 2.74 -20.94
C ASP A 464 16.89 2.21 -21.64
N ASP A 465 17.28 2.91 -22.70
CA ASP A 465 18.37 2.58 -23.63
C ASP A 465 19.75 2.68 -22.98
N ASP A 466 20.63 1.76 -23.33
CA ASP A 466 22.07 2.02 -23.39
C ASP A 466 22.65 1.35 -24.64
N SER A 467 23.31 2.19 -25.43
CA SER A 467 23.92 1.92 -26.73
C SER A 467 25.25 1.18 -26.61
N ALA A 468 25.43 0.11 -27.37
CA ALA A 468 26.75 -0.35 -27.80
C ALA A 468 26.66 -1.10 -29.15
N THR A 469 27.43 -0.57 -30.10
CA THR A 469 27.71 -1.00 -31.46
C THR A 469 28.45 -2.34 -31.53
N ALA A 470 28.07 -3.22 -32.47
CA ALA A 470 28.99 -3.99 -33.32
C ALA A 470 28.23 -4.85 -34.34
N ALA A 471 28.74 -4.86 -35.57
CA ALA A 471 28.22 -5.53 -36.76
C ALA A 471 28.63 -7.00 -36.85
N ALA A 472 27.79 -7.83 -37.50
CA ALA A 472 28.23 -8.97 -38.31
C ALA A 472 27.08 -9.48 -39.21
N GLN A 473 27.48 -9.92 -40.41
CA GLN A 473 26.69 -10.26 -41.59
C GLN A 473 26.22 -11.73 -41.62
N GLN A 474 25.38 -12.02 -42.64
CA GLN A 474 25.07 -13.33 -43.27
C GLN A 474 24.17 -14.27 -42.45
N SER A 475 23.27 -15.07 -43.01
CA SER A 475 22.79 -15.33 -44.39
C SER A 475 21.54 -16.21 -44.24
N GLY A 476 20.56 -16.07 -45.14
CA GLY A 476 19.35 -16.89 -45.14
C GLY A 476 19.55 -18.32 -45.65
N THR A 477 18.61 -19.18 -45.30
CA THR A 477 18.02 -20.33 -46.03
C THR A 477 16.96 -20.93 -45.09
N ALA A 478 15.66 -20.91 -45.44
CA ALA A 478 14.90 -22.04 -46.00
C ALA A 478 15.22 -23.37 -45.28
N GLY A 479 14.31 -24.04 -44.57
CA GLY A 479 12.88 -24.17 -44.71
C GLY A 479 12.61 -25.66 -44.87
N GLU A 480 11.97 -26.32 -43.90
CA GLU A 480 11.34 -27.62 -44.13
C GLU A 480 10.34 -27.94 -43.00
N SER A 481 9.10 -28.08 -43.45
CA SER A 481 7.90 -28.49 -42.75
C SER A 481 7.82 -30.02 -42.69
N LEU A 482 7.42 -30.59 -41.55
CA LEU A 482 6.91 -31.95 -41.49
C LEU A 482 5.73 -32.03 -40.52
N GLU A 483 4.69 -32.68 -41.03
CA GLU A 483 3.34 -32.78 -40.53
C GLU A 483 3.18 -33.76 -39.37
N VAL A 484 2.04 -33.55 -38.73
CA VAL A 484 1.36 -34.23 -37.64
C VAL A 484 1.09 -35.71 -37.94
N ASP A 485 1.09 -36.55 -36.90
CA ASP A 485 0.14 -37.67 -36.85
C ASP A 485 -0.42 -37.86 -35.43
N ALA A 486 -1.71 -38.13 -35.39
CA ALA A 486 -2.58 -38.17 -34.23
C ALA A 486 -3.15 -39.59 -34.09
N SER A 487 -3.14 -40.13 -32.87
CA SER A 487 -4.04 -41.23 -32.53
C SER A 487 -4.26 -41.27 -31.02
N ALA A 488 -5.52 -41.02 -30.64
CA ALA A 488 -6.06 -41.17 -29.31
C ALA A 488 -7.11 -42.28 -29.33
N GLU A 489 -7.26 -43.03 -28.23
CA GLU A 489 -8.47 -43.77 -27.90
C GLU A 489 -8.93 -43.45 -26.46
N PRO A 490 -10.25 -43.46 -26.16
CA PRO A 490 -10.82 -42.84 -24.97
C PRO A 490 -11.20 -43.84 -23.85
N LEU A 491 -11.33 -43.34 -22.62
CA LEU A 491 -11.89 -44.06 -21.46
C LEU A 491 -13.08 -43.26 -20.83
N PRO A 492 -14.00 -43.93 -20.09
CA PRO A 492 -15.42 -43.59 -20.08
C PRO A 492 -15.88 -42.63 -18.97
N GLN A 493 -17.06 -42.05 -19.20
CA GLN A 493 -17.76 -41.02 -18.44
C GLN A 493 -18.18 -41.47 -17.02
N ALA A 494 -18.02 -40.58 -16.04
CA ALA A 494 -18.72 -40.63 -14.75
C ALA A 494 -19.73 -39.47 -14.69
N THR A 495 -20.99 -39.80 -14.45
CA THR A 495 -22.14 -38.90 -14.35
C THR A 495 -22.10 -38.04 -13.09
N SER A 496 -22.20 -36.71 -13.23
CA SER A 496 -22.45 -35.78 -12.13
C SER A 496 -23.92 -35.36 -12.09
N HIS A 497 -24.54 -35.48 -10.91
CA HIS A 497 -25.87 -34.91 -10.64
C HIS A 497 -25.75 -33.38 -10.50
N LEU A 498 -26.29 -32.65 -11.46
CA LEU A 498 -26.50 -31.20 -11.37
C LEU A 498 -27.79 -30.91 -10.58
N MET A 499 -27.69 -30.18 -9.48
CA MET A 499 -28.84 -29.47 -8.90
C MET A 499 -29.12 -28.20 -9.70
N THR A 500 -30.38 -27.99 -10.07
CA THR A 500 -30.85 -26.86 -10.88
C THR A 500 -31.04 -25.58 -10.07
N ALA A 501 -30.95 -24.45 -10.78
CA ALA A 501 -30.81 -23.07 -10.30
C ALA A 501 -32.03 -22.43 -9.59
N ASP A 502 -32.77 -23.17 -8.76
CA ASP A 502 -34.04 -22.68 -8.20
C ASP A 502 -34.17 -22.76 -6.66
N GLN A 503 -33.05 -22.64 -5.94
CA GLN A 503 -33.04 -22.61 -4.46
C GLN A 503 -32.48 -21.32 -3.84
N CYS A 504 -32.40 -20.23 -4.60
CA CYS A 504 -31.81 -18.97 -4.15
C CYS A 504 -32.83 -17.95 -3.62
N LEU A 505 -33.68 -18.35 -2.66
CA LEU A 505 -34.44 -17.41 -1.82
C LEU A 505 -34.46 -17.93 -0.38
N LYS A 506 -33.40 -17.62 0.37
CA LYS A 506 -33.36 -17.77 1.83
C LYS A 506 -33.11 -16.42 2.48
N THR A 507 -33.82 -16.17 3.57
CA THR A 507 -33.80 -14.91 4.34
C THR A 507 -32.48 -14.77 5.12
N GLU A 508 -32.12 -13.54 5.50
CA GLU A 508 -30.83 -13.21 6.14
C GLU A 508 -30.42 -14.06 7.36
N PRO A 509 -31.33 -14.53 8.24
CA PRO A 509 -30.94 -15.35 9.39
C PRO A 509 -30.34 -16.71 8.99
N GLU A 510 -30.88 -17.35 7.94
CA GLU A 510 -30.45 -18.68 7.49
C GLU A 510 -29.07 -18.66 6.78
N ARG A 511 -28.68 -17.50 6.23
CA ARG A 511 -27.33 -17.31 5.64
C ARG A 511 -26.26 -17.16 6.70
N ALA A 512 -26.57 -16.50 7.82
CA ALA A 512 -25.65 -16.35 8.95
C ALA A 512 -25.34 -17.69 9.62
N GLU A 513 -26.35 -18.56 9.78
CA GLU A 513 -26.16 -19.91 10.33
C GLU A 513 -25.35 -20.82 9.39
N GLY A 514 -25.58 -20.75 8.07
CA GLY A 514 -24.79 -21.47 7.07
C GLY A 514 -23.32 -21.06 7.04
N GLN A 515 -23.03 -19.77 7.21
CA GLN A 515 -21.66 -19.24 7.33
C GLN A 515 -20.99 -19.69 8.63
N HIS A 516 -21.73 -19.73 9.75
CA HIS A 516 -21.20 -20.20 11.03
C HIS A 516 -20.88 -21.70 11.01
N ALA A 517 -21.72 -22.52 10.36
CA ALA A 517 -21.47 -23.94 10.16
C ALA A 517 -20.24 -24.20 9.25
N PHE A 518 -20.07 -23.41 8.18
CA PHE A 518 -18.91 -23.51 7.28
C PHE A 518 -17.59 -23.14 7.99
N VAL A 519 -17.61 -22.12 8.85
CA VAL A 519 -16.45 -21.72 9.68
C VAL A 519 -16.10 -22.77 10.73
N GLN A 520 -17.11 -23.40 11.35
CA GLN A 520 -16.92 -24.49 12.32
C GLN A 520 -16.34 -25.75 11.65
N GLN A 521 -16.85 -26.13 10.48
CA GLN A 521 -16.36 -27.28 9.72
C GLN A 521 -14.92 -27.05 9.21
N ARG A 522 -14.54 -25.80 8.88
CA ARG A 522 -13.16 -25.45 8.54
C ARG A 522 -12.18 -25.46 9.72
N ARG A 523 -12.62 -25.08 10.94
CA ARG A 523 -11.77 -25.21 12.14
C ARG A 523 -11.36 -26.66 12.41
N GLN A 524 -12.21 -27.63 12.07
CA GLN A 524 -11.91 -29.04 12.21
C GLN A 524 -10.94 -29.55 11.13
N LEU A 525 -11.00 -29.01 9.90
CA LEU A 525 -10.10 -29.37 8.80
C LEU A 525 -8.71 -28.73 8.87
N ILE A 526 -8.55 -27.60 9.57
CA ILE A 526 -7.24 -26.97 9.82
C ILE A 526 -6.53 -27.60 11.04
N SER A 527 -7.29 -28.28 11.90
CA SER A 527 -6.81 -28.98 13.09
C SER A 527 -6.34 -30.42 12.81
N ALA A 528 -6.61 -30.95 11.61
CA ALA A 528 -6.22 -32.28 11.15
C ALA A 528 -5.16 -32.14 10.06
#